data_AF-X1KVH7-F1
#
_entry.id   AF-X1KVH7-F1
#
_cell.length_a   1.000
_cell.length_b   1.000
_cell.length_c   1.000
_cell.angle_alpha   90.00
_cell.angle_beta   90.00
_cell.angle_gamma   90.00
#
_symmetry.space_group_name_H-M   'P 1'
#
loop_
_entity.id
_entity.type
_entity.pdbx_description
1 polymer ?
#
loop_
_entity_poly.entity_id
_entity_poly.type
_entity_poly.pdbx_seq_one_letter_code
_entity_poly.pdbx_strand_id
1 'polypeptide(L)'
;MKLAGDPLSFLFLSSSYLLNIEAQVLLHPLLLLVELGILNSDPCDFFGSHLATTDLYVTDEGQVYEAAKRYYAEIMMPFRTTIQKNLEKVKDYAIDIIAPSHGPMYDKPEFILKAYHSWAFDEPKNIVVLPYISMHGSTRKMVEYLVGALARRGVTVKQFDLAVTDIGKLAMALVDAATVVIGTPTVLAGPHPNVAYAAILANALRPNLKFISIIGSYGWGGKAVEQLAAM
;
A
#
# COMPACT_ATOMS: atom_id res chain seq x y z
N MET A 1 -17.16 54.10 -0.78
CA MET A 1 -16.38 53.17 -1.62
C MET A 1 -15.51 52.35 -0.68
N LYS A 2 -16.00 51.16 -0.28
CA LYS A 2 -15.33 50.25 0.66
C LYS A 2 -14.33 49.40 -0.14
N LEU A 3 -13.04 49.53 0.13
CA LEU A 3 -12.07 48.49 -0.17
C LEU A 3 -12.06 47.57 1.04
N ALA A 4 -12.60 46.36 0.88
CA ALA A 4 -12.51 45.30 1.87
C ALA A 4 -11.08 44.73 1.82
N GLY A 5 -10.32 44.95 2.89
CA GLY A 5 -9.08 44.22 3.14
C GLY A 5 -9.43 42.90 3.81
N ASP A 6 -9.06 41.79 3.18
CA ASP A 6 -9.06 40.48 3.82
C ASP A 6 -7.89 40.38 4.80
N PRO A 7 -8.11 39.99 6.07
CA PRO A 7 -7.05 39.60 6.96
C PRO A 7 -6.71 38.12 6.73
N LEU A 8 -5.64 37.85 5.99
CA LEU A 8 -4.98 36.54 5.99
C LEU A 8 -4.38 36.31 7.39
N SER A 9 -5.01 35.42 8.15
CA SER A 9 -4.58 35.02 9.48
C SER A 9 -3.73 33.75 9.37
N PHE A 10 -2.49 33.81 9.85
CA PHE A 10 -1.64 32.64 10.09
C PHE A 10 -1.66 32.33 11.58
N LEU A 11 -2.01 31.09 11.94
CA LEU A 11 -1.95 30.59 13.31
C LEU A 11 -0.95 29.42 13.35
N PHE A 12 0.26 29.68 13.86
CA PHE A 12 1.21 28.63 14.22
C PHE A 12 0.87 28.13 15.63
N LEU A 13 0.54 26.84 15.76
CA LEU A 13 0.50 26.14 17.05
C LEU A 13 1.44 24.93 17.00
N SER A 14 2.72 25.18 17.28
CA SER A 14 3.66 24.11 17.59
C SER A 14 3.56 23.75 19.08
N SER A 15 3.57 22.47 19.44
CA SER A 15 4.19 22.08 20.70
C SER A 15 5.65 21.70 20.42
N SER A 16 6.53 22.66 20.70
CA SER A 16 7.88 22.49 21.23
C SER A 16 8.88 21.64 20.43
N TYR A 17 9.68 22.32 19.61
CA TYR A 17 11.15 22.43 19.65
C TYR A 17 11.71 22.70 18.25
N LEU A 18 12.30 23.89 18.12
CA LEU A 18 12.93 24.45 16.92
C LEU A 18 14.02 23.55 16.32
N LEU A 19 14.00 23.40 15.01
CA LEU A 19 15.22 23.53 14.20
C LEU A 19 14.92 24.48 13.04
N ASN A 20 15.50 25.67 13.12
CA ASN A 20 15.45 26.68 12.05
C ASN A 20 16.16 26.14 10.81
N ILE A 21 15.42 26.03 9.70
CA ILE A 21 15.97 26.16 8.36
C ILE A 21 15.18 27.28 7.69
N GLU A 22 15.83 28.43 7.54
CA GLU A 22 15.32 29.57 6.79
C GLU A 22 15.18 29.17 5.31
N ALA A 23 13.98 28.81 4.87
CA ALA A 23 13.64 28.75 3.45
C ALA A 23 13.08 30.11 3.03
N GLN A 24 14.00 31.02 2.70
CA GLN A 24 13.70 32.37 2.23
C GLN A 24 13.22 32.31 0.77
N VAL A 25 11.96 32.72 0.56
CA VAL A 25 11.35 33.22 -0.69
C VAL A 25 11.24 32.25 -1.88
N LEU A 26 10.01 31.80 -2.15
CA LEU A 26 9.46 31.80 -3.51
C LEU A 26 7.97 32.23 -3.46
N LEU A 27 7.67 33.37 -4.10
CA LEU A 27 6.32 33.82 -4.41
C LEU A 27 5.67 32.84 -5.40
N HIS A 28 4.49 32.28 -5.06
CA HIS A 28 3.49 31.55 -5.89
C HIS A 28 4.01 30.57 -6.97
N PRO A 29 3.51 29.32 -7.04
CA PRO A 29 2.11 28.92 -6.83
C PRO A 29 2.03 27.79 -5.76
N LEU A 30 0.89 27.13 -5.58
CA LEU A 30 0.53 26.37 -4.37
C LEU A 30 1.52 25.24 -4.03
N LEU A 31 2.46 25.51 -3.12
CA LEU A 31 3.19 24.48 -2.38
C LEU A 31 2.21 23.84 -1.38
N LEU A 32 1.80 22.59 -1.59
CA LEU A 32 1.03 21.86 -0.60
C LEU A 32 1.97 21.47 0.56
N LEU A 33 2.31 22.42 1.43
CA LEU A 33 2.67 22.10 2.80
C LEU A 33 1.45 21.39 3.37
N VAL A 34 1.62 20.15 3.82
CA VAL A 34 0.55 19.30 4.37
C VAL A 34 0.10 19.80 5.76
N GLU A 35 -0.12 21.11 5.88
CA GLU A 35 -0.39 21.86 7.10
C GLU A 35 -1.82 22.43 7.11
N LEU A 36 -2.69 21.98 6.20
CA LEU A 36 -4.10 22.41 6.13
C LEU A 36 -5.01 21.74 7.17
N GLY A 37 -4.49 20.96 8.13
CA GLY A 37 -5.31 20.28 9.14
C GLY A 37 -6.35 19.30 8.54
N ILE A 38 -6.16 18.90 7.28
CA ILE A 38 -7.11 18.10 6.50
C ILE A 38 -7.06 16.60 6.89
N LEU A 39 -5.96 16.16 7.51
CA LEU A 39 -5.64 14.78 7.86
C LEU A 39 -5.57 14.65 9.38
N ASN A 40 -6.43 13.81 9.99
CA ASN A 40 -6.36 13.42 11.41
C ASN A 40 -5.29 12.32 11.68
N SER A 41 -4.45 12.02 10.69
CA SER A 41 -3.34 11.08 10.71
C SER A 41 -2.11 11.84 10.21
N ASP A 42 -0.92 11.58 10.75
CA ASP A 42 0.33 12.31 10.46
C ASP A 42 0.40 12.78 8.99
N PRO A 43 0.10 14.07 8.73
CA PRO A 43 -0.15 14.55 7.37
C PRO A 43 1.05 14.33 6.45
N CYS A 44 2.23 14.40 7.05
CA CYS A 44 3.54 14.16 6.50
C CYS A 44 3.66 12.90 5.61
N ASP A 45 2.95 11.83 5.96
CA ASP A 45 3.11 10.52 5.31
C ASP A 45 2.34 10.36 3.98
N PHE A 46 1.39 11.26 3.70
CA PHE A 46 0.56 11.17 2.51
C PHE A 46 1.38 11.45 1.23
N PHE A 47 1.24 10.58 0.22
CA PHE A 47 2.08 10.55 -1.00
C PHE A 47 3.56 10.19 -0.78
N GLY A 48 3.95 9.80 0.44
CA GLY A 48 5.32 9.45 0.78
C GLY A 48 5.84 8.19 0.10
N SER A 49 7.16 8.07 0.10
CA SER A 49 7.88 6.86 -0.32
C SER A 49 9.13 6.65 0.53
N HIS A 50 9.46 5.40 0.84
CA HIS A 50 10.74 5.05 1.45
C HIS A 50 11.83 4.90 0.39
N LEU A 51 12.18 6.01 -0.26
CA LEU A 51 13.24 6.09 -1.27
C LEU A 51 14.30 7.11 -0.83
N ALA A 52 15.50 6.62 -0.50
CA ALA A 52 16.64 7.48 -0.22
C ALA A 52 17.31 7.87 -1.54
N THR A 53 17.40 9.18 -1.79
CA THR A 53 18.07 9.77 -2.96
C THR A 53 18.70 11.10 -2.58
N THR A 54 19.69 11.55 -3.35
CA THR A 54 20.27 12.90 -3.24
C THR A 54 19.47 13.95 -4.00
N ASP A 55 18.58 13.53 -4.90
CA ASP A 55 17.74 14.41 -5.69
C ASP A 55 16.57 14.94 -4.84
N LEU A 56 16.27 16.24 -4.96
CA LEU A 56 15.14 16.84 -4.25
C LEU A 56 13.80 16.45 -4.89
N TYR A 57 13.76 16.34 -6.21
CA TYR A 57 12.56 16.03 -7.00
C TYR A 57 12.67 14.63 -7.61
N VAL A 58 11.52 14.06 -7.99
CA VAL A 58 11.47 12.80 -8.71
C VAL A 58 12.23 12.91 -10.03
N THR A 59 13.29 12.11 -10.16
CA THR A 59 14.08 11.98 -11.40
C THR A 59 13.74 10.70 -12.17
N ASP A 60 13.32 9.65 -11.47
CA ASP A 60 12.85 8.37 -12.02
C ASP A 60 11.45 8.03 -11.48
N GLU A 61 10.44 8.22 -12.33
CA GLU A 61 9.05 7.90 -12.00
C GLU A 61 8.83 6.40 -11.73
N GLY A 62 9.58 5.50 -12.40
CA GLY A 62 9.45 4.06 -12.20
C GLY A 62 9.94 3.62 -10.82
N GLN A 63 11.11 4.14 -10.41
CA GLN A 63 11.69 3.84 -9.10
C GLN A 63 10.82 4.38 -7.97
N VAL A 64 10.37 5.64 -8.06
CA VAL A 64 9.51 6.22 -7.03
C VAL A 64 8.13 5.55 -7.03
N TYR A 65 7.59 5.13 -8.18
CA TYR A 65 6.33 4.40 -8.24
C TYR A 65 6.39 3.12 -7.39
N GLU A 66 7.46 2.33 -7.54
CA GLU A 66 7.63 1.10 -6.78
C GLU A 66 7.72 1.40 -5.27
N ALA A 67 8.53 2.38 -4.88
CA ALA A 67 8.71 2.77 -3.49
C ALA A 67 7.43 3.36 -2.86
N ALA A 68 6.72 4.23 -3.57
CA ALA A 68 5.45 4.80 -3.14
C ALA A 68 4.35 3.74 -3.05
N LYS A 69 4.31 2.79 -3.99
CA LYS A 69 3.37 1.67 -3.92
C LYS A 69 3.66 0.74 -2.75
N ARG A 70 4.93 0.50 -2.42
CA ARG A 70 5.32 -0.22 -1.21
C ARG A 70 4.85 0.50 0.05
N TYR A 71 5.13 1.81 0.13
CA TYR A 71 4.70 2.66 1.23
C TYR A 71 3.18 2.62 1.39
N TYR A 72 2.44 2.79 0.29
CA TYR A 72 0.99 2.68 0.29
C TYR A 72 0.53 1.31 0.80
N ALA A 73 1.14 0.24 0.31
CA ALA A 73 0.74 -1.12 0.65
C ALA A 73 0.97 -1.48 2.12
N GLU A 74 2.10 -1.07 2.69
CA GLU A 74 2.50 -1.44 4.05
C GLU A 74 1.84 -0.55 5.11
N ILE A 75 1.58 0.72 4.80
CA ILE A 75 1.16 1.73 5.79
C ILE A 75 -0.25 2.24 5.51
N MET A 76 -0.55 2.57 4.25
CA MET A 76 -1.73 3.38 3.91
C MET A 76 -2.96 2.55 3.55
N MET A 77 -2.78 1.34 3.03
CA MET A 77 -3.85 0.47 2.52
C MET A 77 -5.03 0.29 3.50
N PRO A 78 -4.84 0.07 4.82
CA PRO A 78 -5.94 -0.05 5.77
C PRO A 78 -6.85 1.18 5.87
N PHE A 79 -6.32 2.35 5.49
CA PHE A 79 -6.96 3.65 5.59
C PHE A 79 -7.57 4.13 4.27
N ARG A 80 -7.84 3.21 3.33
CA ARG A 80 -8.40 3.49 2.00
C ARG A 80 -9.55 4.52 2.00
N THR A 81 -10.54 4.38 2.87
CA THR A 81 -11.68 5.32 2.95
C THR A 81 -11.25 6.74 3.34
N THR A 82 -10.26 6.86 4.23
CA THR A 82 -9.69 8.15 4.60
C THR A 82 -8.96 8.75 3.41
N ILE A 83 -8.12 7.96 2.73
CA ILE A 83 -7.40 8.38 1.51
C ILE A 83 -8.36 8.89 0.44
N GLN A 84 -9.43 8.16 0.15
CA GLN A 84 -10.47 8.60 -0.80
C GLN A 84 -11.03 9.98 -0.43
N LYS A 85 -11.42 10.17 0.83
CA LYS A 85 -11.94 11.47 1.30
C LYS A 85 -10.92 12.59 1.15
N ASN A 86 -9.64 12.32 1.32
CA ASN A 86 -8.60 13.35 1.21
C ASN A 86 -8.25 13.66 -0.23
N LEU A 87 -8.24 12.66 -1.12
CA LEU A 87 -8.15 12.87 -2.56
C LEU A 87 -9.30 13.76 -3.07
N GLU A 88 -10.53 13.54 -2.58
CA GLU A 88 -11.68 14.39 -2.91
C GLU A 88 -11.54 15.84 -2.43
N LYS A 89 -10.88 16.08 -1.30
CA LYS A 89 -10.66 17.45 -0.80
C LYS A 89 -9.65 18.22 -1.64
N VAL A 90 -8.66 17.54 -2.21
CA VAL A 90 -7.58 18.21 -2.96
C VAL A 90 -7.85 18.29 -4.47
N LYS A 91 -8.90 17.63 -4.98
CA LYS A 91 -9.16 17.51 -6.41
C LYS A 91 -9.40 18.84 -7.15
N ASP A 92 -9.94 19.85 -6.47
CA ASP A 92 -10.30 21.14 -7.06
C ASP A 92 -9.16 22.17 -6.96
N TYR A 93 -8.03 21.80 -6.33
CA TYR A 93 -6.87 22.66 -6.21
C TYR A 93 -5.94 22.48 -7.42
N ALA A 94 -5.47 23.60 -7.96
CA ALA A 94 -4.30 23.58 -8.84
C ALA A 94 -3.06 23.35 -7.96
N ILE A 95 -2.49 22.15 -8.05
CA ILE A 95 -1.31 21.74 -7.28
C ILE A 95 -0.12 21.76 -8.22
N ASP A 96 0.91 22.51 -7.85
CA ASP A 96 2.15 22.59 -8.63
C ASP A 96 3.19 21.60 -8.10
N ILE A 97 3.26 21.44 -6.78
CA ILE A 97 4.24 20.56 -6.12
C ILE A 97 3.58 19.82 -4.96
N ILE A 98 3.88 18.52 -4.82
CA ILE A 98 3.61 17.73 -3.63
C ILE A 98 4.93 17.42 -2.93
N ALA A 99 5.06 17.83 -1.66
CA ALA A 99 6.25 17.63 -0.85
C ALA A 99 5.95 16.72 0.36
N PRO A 100 6.09 15.39 0.23
CA PRO A 100 5.89 14.45 1.34
C PRO A 100 7.05 14.54 2.36
N SER A 101 6.86 14.00 3.58
CA SER A 101 7.95 13.89 4.56
C SER A 101 8.98 12.80 4.23
N HIS A 102 8.60 11.87 3.35
CA HIS A 102 9.42 10.71 2.98
C HIS A 102 9.57 10.61 1.46
N GLY A 103 10.82 10.59 1.01
CA GLY A 103 11.18 10.47 -0.40
C GLY A 103 11.24 11.82 -1.13
N PRO A 104 11.47 11.81 -2.45
CA PRO A 104 11.58 13.02 -3.25
C PRO A 104 10.23 13.73 -3.45
N MET A 105 10.28 15.03 -3.74
CA MET A 105 9.12 15.86 -4.06
C MET A 105 8.61 15.59 -5.49
N TYR A 106 7.30 15.74 -5.70
CA TYR A 106 6.68 15.62 -7.02
C TYR A 106 6.42 17.02 -7.60
N ASP A 107 7.25 17.45 -8.55
CA ASP A 107 7.04 18.65 -9.38
C ASP A 107 6.06 18.40 -10.56
N LYS A 108 5.71 17.13 -10.78
CA LYS A 108 4.60 16.66 -11.62
C LYS A 108 3.60 15.89 -10.74
N PRO A 109 2.75 16.58 -9.97
CA PRO A 109 1.92 15.96 -8.94
C PRO A 109 0.83 15.03 -9.52
N GLU A 110 0.47 15.22 -10.79
CA GLU A 110 -0.49 14.41 -11.51
C GLU A 110 -0.13 12.91 -11.49
N PHE A 111 1.16 12.58 -11.57
CA PHE A 111 1.66 11.22 -11.56
C PHE A 111 1.25 10.47 -10.28
N ILE A 112 1.57 11.03 -9.11
CA ILE A 112 1.31 10.37 -7.83
C ILE A 112 -0.18 10.45 -7.45
N LEU A 113 -0.86 11.54 -7.83
CA LEU A 113 -2.30 11.68 -7.65
C LEU A 113 -3.07 10.59 -8.41
N LYS A 114 -2.72 10.34 -9.69
CA LYS A 114 -3.30 9.25 -10.47
C LYS A 114 -3.02 7.89 -9.86
N ALA A 115 -1.80 7.66 -9.36
CA ALA A 115 -1.43 6.40 -8.72
C ALA A 115 -2.28 6.14 -7.46
N TYR A 116 -2.35 7.10 -6.55
CA TYR A 116 -3.18 7.01 -5.35
C TYR A 116 -4.66 6.90 -5.67
N HIS A 117 -5.16 7.62 -6.67
CA HIS A 117 -6.53 7.48 -7.13
C HIS A 117 -6.80 6.05 -7.61
N SER A 118 -5.92 5.48 -8.44
CA SER A 118 -6.06 4.09 -8.89
C SER A 118 -6.07 3.10 -7.71
N TRP A 119 -5.11 3.20 -6.80
CA TRP A 119 -5.02 2.30 -5.64
C TRP A 119 -6.20 2.43 -4.67
N ALA A 120 -6.78 3.64 -4.57
CA ALA A 120 -7.86 3.92 -3.63
C ALA A 120 -9.25 3.74 -4.23
N PHE A 121 -9.47 3.94 -5.54
CA PHE A 121 -10.82 3.93 -6.13
C PHE A 121 -11.07 2.78 -7.09
N ASP A 122 -10.05 2.27 -7.78
CA ASP A 122 -10.28 1.26 -8.79
C ASP A 122 -10.79 -0.06 -8.19
N GLU A 123 -11.55 -0.79 -9.01
CA GLU A 123 -11.86 -2.19 -8.72
C GLU A 123 -10.59 -3.05 -8.85
N PRO A 124 -10.45 -4.09 -8.01
CA PRO A 124 -9.26 -4.91 -8.02
C PRO A 124 -9.20 -5.68 -9.34
N LYS A 125 -7.97 -5.89 -9.83
CA LYS A 125 -7.71 -6.59 -11.09
C LYS A 125 -7.90 -8.09 -10.89
N ASN A 126 -8.18 -8.81 -11.98
CA ASN A 126 -8.26 -10.28 -12.00
C ASN A 126 -6.87 -10.93 -11.85
N ILE A 127 -6.26 -10.70 -10.69
CA ILE A 127 -4.94 -11.17 -10.26
C ILE A 127 -5.15 -12.00 -9.00
N VAL A 128 -4.58 -13.21 -9.01
CA VAL A 128 -4.49 -14.08 -7.85
C VAL A 128 -3.12 -13.89 -7.20
N VAL A 129 -3.10 -13.46 -5.94
CA VAL A 129 -1.90 -13.48 -5.10
C VAL A 129 -1.88 -14.80 -4.33
N LEU A 130 -0.81 -15.58 -4.52
CA LEU A 130 -0.70 -16.94 -4.01
C LEU A 130 0.53 -17.08 -3.10
N PRO A 131 0.42 -16.68 -1.82
CA PRO A 131 1.41 -16.98 -0.81
C PRO A 131 1.30 -18.44 -0.39
N TYR A 132 2.41 -19.17 -0.45
CA TYR A 132 2.45 -20.56 -0.01
C TYR A 132 3.78 -20.96 0.61
N ILE A 133 3.77 -22.07 1.32
CA ILE A 133 4.98 -22.78 1.71
C ILE A 133 4.80 -24.28 1.51
N SER A 134 5.90 -25.02 1.34
CA SER A 134 5.85 -26.47 1.27
C SER A 134 7.07 -27.09 1.95
N MET A 135 6.84 -27.95 2.94
CA MET A 135 7.93 -28.65 3.64
C MET A 135 8.41 -29.90 2.90
N HIS A 136 7.45 -30.67 2.35
CA HIS A 136 7.72 -31.96 1.68
C HIS A 136 7.20 -32.02 0.25
N GLY A 137 6.92 -30.87 -0.37
CA GLY A 137 6.57 -30.75 -1.79
C GLY A 137 5.10 -30.99 -2.15
N SER A 138 4.27 -31.57 -1.28
CA SER A 138 2.84 -31.81 -1.57
C SER A 138 2.07 -30.51 -1.85
N THR A 139 2.19 -29.50 -0.98
CA THR A 139 1.60 -28.16 -1.22
C THR A 139 2.10 -27.54 -2.52
N ARG A 140 3.41 -27.63 -2.80
CA ARG A 140 3.99 -27.10 -4.03
C ARG A 140 3.35 -27.71 -5.28
N LYS A 141 3.15 -29.03 -5.33
CA LYS A 141 2.48 -29.69 -6.46
C LYS A 141 1.05 -29.18 -6.69
N MET A 142 0.31 -28.94 -5.60
CA MET A 142 -1.05 -28.36 -5.70
C MET A 142 -1.02 -26.92 -6.23
N VAL A 143 -0.07 -26.12 -5.75
CA VAL A 143 0.15 -24.74 -6.22
C VAL A 143 0.50 -24.71 -7.70
N GLU A 144 1.47 -25.51 -8.13
CA GLU A 144 1.89 -25.60 -9.54
C GLU A 144 0.72 -25.99 -10.46
N TYR A 145 -0.09 -26.97 -10.06
CA TYR A 145 -1.27 -27.37 -10.81
C TYR A 145 -2.30 -26.24 -10.90
N LEU A 146 -2.61 -25.59 -9.77
CA LEU A 146 -3.58 -24.48 -9.73
C LEU A 146 -3.11 -23.30 -10.58
N VAL A 147 -1.85 -22.91 -10.45
CA VAL A 147 -1.23 -21.84 -11.25
C VAL A 147 -1.35 -22.14 -12.73
N GLY A 148 -1.00 -23.36 -13.15
CA GLY A 148 -1.12 -23.77 -14.55
C GLY A 148 -2.57 -23.75 -15.05
N ALA A 149 -3.54 -24.15 -14.22
CA ALA A 149 -4.95 -24.11 -14.56
C ALA A 149 -5.49 -22.68 -14.70
N LEU A 150 -5.09 -21.77 -13.80
CA LEU A 150 -5.46 -20.35 -13.82
C LEU A 150 -4.84 -19.63 -15.03
N ALA A 151 -3.56 -19.88 -15.30
CA ALA A 151 -2.85 -19.29 -16.44
C ALA A 151 -3.50 -19.68 -17.78
N ARG A 152 -3.92 -20.95 -17.96
CA ARG A 152 -4.66 -21.40 -19.15
C ARG A 152 -6.02 -20.71 -19.34
N ARG A 153 -6.57 -20.09 -18.28
CA ARG A 153 -7.81 -19.31 -18.30
C ARG A 153 -7.56 -17.80 -18.40
N GLY A 154 -6.32 -17.38 -18.64
CA GLY A 154 -5.94 -15.97 -18.74
C GLY A 154 -5.89 -15.25 -17.39
N VAL A 155 -5.89 -15.96 -16.27
CA VAL A 155 -5.78 -15.37 -14.94
C VAL A 155 -4.31 -15.17 -14.58
N THR A 156 -3.94 -13.95 -14.21
CA THR A 156 -2.58 -13.64 -13.75
C THR A 156 -2.39 -14.15 -12.32
N VAL A 157 -1.34 -14.93 -12.06
CA VAL A 157 -1.01 -15.42 -10.72
C VAL A 157 0.35 -14.89 -10.28
N LYS A 158 0.39 -14.23 -9.13
CA LYS A 158 1.61 -13.79 -8.45
C LYS A 158 1.91 -14.77 -7.31
N GLN A 159 2.85 -15.68 -7.54
CA GLN A 159 3.26 -16.68 -6.54
C GLN A 159 4.29 -16.09 -5.57
N PHE A 160 4.16 -16.44 -4.28
CA PHE A 160 5.08 -16.06 -3.22
C PHE A 160 5.46 -17.29 -2.41
N ASP A 161 6.71 -17.75 -2.55
CA ASP A 161 7.28 -18.77 -1.67
C ASP A 161 7.66 -18.12 -0.33
N LEU A 162 6.84 -18.36 0.69
CA LEU A 162 6.98 -17.77 2.03
C LEU A 162 8.22 -18.27 2.78
N ALA A 163 9.01 -19.19 2.22
CA ALA A 163 10.33 -19.50 2.76
C ALA A 163 11.35 -18.39 2.51
N VAL A 164 11.17 -17.59 1.45
CA VAL A 164 12.15 -16.59 0.98
C VAL A 164 11.54 -15.24 0.58
N THR A 165 10.21 -15.10 0.69
CA THR A 165 9.47 -13.92 0.21
C THR A 165 9.77 -12.66 1.02
N ASP A 166 9.99 -11.55 0.32
CA ASP A 166 9.87 -10.20 0.86
C ASP A 166 8.40 -9.86 1.11
N ILE A 167 8.05 -9.64 2.36
CA ILE A 167 6.70 -9.34 2.83
C ILE A 167 6.14 -8.04 2.23
N GLY A 168 6.98 -7.05 1.94
CA GLY A 168 6.54 -5.83 1.26
C GLY A 168 6.15 -6.08 -0.19
N LYS A 169 6.84 -6.99 -0.90
CA LYS A 169 6.42 -7.39 -2.25
C LYS A 169 5.07 -8.13 -2.23
N LEU A 170 4.83 -8.93 -1.19
CA LEU A 170 3.52 -9.55 -0.96
C LEU A 170 2.45 -8.47 -0.73
N ALA A 171 2.70 -7.53 0.18
CA ALA A 171 1.80 -6.41 0.46
C ALA A 171 1.48 -5.58 -0.79
N MET A 172 2.50 -5.21 -1.58
CA MET A 172 2.34 -4.48 -2.84
C MET A 172 1.46 -5.23 -3.84
N ALA A 173 1.61 -6.55 -3.93
CA ALA A 173 0.81 -7.35 -4.83
C ALA A 173 -0.67 -7.39 -4.43
N LEU A 174 -0.97 -7.30 -3.12
CA LEU A 174 -2.33 -7.25 -2.60
C LEU A 174 -3.07 -5.95 -2.97
N VAL A 175 -2.37 -4.85 -3.26
CA VAL A 175 -2.98 -3.57 -3.69
C VAL A 175 -3.89 -3.77 -4.90
N ASP A 176 -3.45 -4.56 -5.89
CA ASP A 176 -4.16 -4.72 -7.16
C ASP A 176 -5.02 -6.00 -7.21
N ALA A 177 -4.87 -6.92 -6.26
CA ALA A 177 -5.41 -8.27 -6.38
C ALA A 177 -6.89 -8.34 -6.03
N ALA A 178 -7.67 -9.08 -6.82
CA ALA A 178 -9.04 -9.42 -6.47
C ALA A 178 -9.13 -10.71 -5.65
N THR A 179 -8.07 -11.53 -5.65
CA THR A 179 -8.10 -12.87 -5.04
C THR A 179 -6.80 -13.19 -4.32
N VAL A 180 -6.94 -13.78 -3.13
CA VAL A 180 -5.83 -14.44 -2.43
C VAL A 180 -6.10 -15.93 -2.33
N VAL A 181 -5.10 -16.75 -2.67
CA VAL A 181 -5.12 -18.20 -2.41
C VAL A 181 -3.94 -18.57 -1.52
N ILE A 182 -4.23 -18.98 -0.30
CA ILE A 182 -3.21 -19.34 0.69
C ILE A 182 -2.86 -20.82 0.57
N GLY A 183 -1.58 -21.14 0.37
CA GLY A 183 -1.08 -22.51 0.31
C GLY A 183 -0.32 -22.92 1.57
N THR A 184 -0.78 -23.95 2.30
CA THR A 184 -0.14 -24.35 3.57
C THR A 184 -0.05 -25.85 3.77
N PRO A 185 1.07 -26.41 4.26
CA PRO A 185 1.04 -27.71 4.90
C PRO A 185 0.47 -27.57 6.32
N THR A 186 -0.20 -28.61 6.80
CA THR A 186 -0.50 -28.72 8.23
C THR A 186 0.80 -29.02 8.99
N VAL A 187 1.16 -28.14 9.92
CA VAL A 187 2.28 -28.33 10.85
C VAL A 187 1.71 -28.55 12.24
N LEU A 188 2.01 -29.71 12.83
CA LEU A 188 1.36 -30.20 14.05
C LEU A 188 -0.17 -30.27 13.87
N ALA A 189 -0.91 -29.29 14.38
CA ALA A 189 -2.37 -29.21 14.27
C ALA A 189 -2.87 -27.95 13.54
N GLY A 190 -1.97 -27.09 13.06
CA GLY A 190 -2.30 -25.77 12.50
C GLY A 190 -1.59 -25.47 11.18
N PRO A 191 -1.73 -24.25 10.65
CA PRO A 191 -0.99 -23.83 9.47
C PRO A 191 0.49 -23.64 9.80
N HIS A 192 1.34 -23.66 8.77
CA HIS A 192 2.74 -23.26 8.93
C HIS A 192 2.84 -21.82 9.49
N PRO A 193 3.77 -21.52 10.43
CA PRO A 193 3.90 -20.19 11.05
C PRO A 193 4.02 -19.03 10.05
N ASN A 194 4.86 -19.15 9.01
CA ASN A 194 4.98 -18.11 7.97
C ASN A 194 3.65 -17.86 7.22
N VAL A 195 2.81 -18.90 7.06
CA VAL A 195 1.49 -18.74 6.44
C VAL A 195 0.54 -18.03 7.39
N ALA A 196 0.55 -18.40 8.68
CA ALA A 196 -0.24 -17.69 9.70
C ALA A 196 0.14 -16.20 9.75
N TYR A 197 1.43 -15.90 9.72
CA TYR A 197 1.92 -14.51 9.67
C TYR A 197 1.43 -13.76 8.41
N ALA A 198 1.52 -14.39 7.24
CA ALA A 198 1.02 -13.78 5.99
C ALA A 198 -0.50 -13.53 6.04
N ALA A 199 -1.27 -14.43 6.65
CA ALA A 199 -2.72 -14.26 6.84
C ALA A 199 -3.04 -13.10 7.80
N ILE A 200 -2.36 -13.05 8.95
CA ILE A 200 -2.48 -11.95 9.93
C ILE A 200 -2.16 -10.61 9.27
N LEU A 201 -1.06 -10.55 8.51
CA LEU A 201 -0.68 -9.34 7.78
C LEU A 201 -1.76 -8.94 6.77
N ALA A 202 -2.22 -9.86 5.93
CA ALA A 202 -3.25 -9.56 4.94
C ALA A 202 -4.52 -9.00 5.60
N ASN A 203 -4.94 -9.56 6.74
CA ASN A 203 -6.08 -9.01 7.50
C ASN A 203 -5.82 -7.64 8.10
N ALA A 204 -4.60 -7.37 8.59
CA ALA A 204 -4.23 -6.05 9.08
C ALA A 204 -4.23 -5.01 7.96
N LEU A 205 -3.75 -5.37 6.76
CA LEU A 205 -3.65 -4.50 5.60
C LEU A 205 -5.01 -4.17 4.93
N ARG A 206 -6.02 -5.02 5.15
CA ARG A 206 -7.39 -4.87 4.61
C ARG A 206 -7.43 -4.61 3.08
N PRO A 207 -6.78 -5.45 2.26
CA PRO A 207 -6.83 -5.32 0.81
C PRO A 207 -8.25 -5.44 0.27
N ASN A 208 -8.51 -4.83 -0.89
CA ASN A 208 -9.82 -4.85 -1.55
C ASN A 208 -10.10 -6.19 -2.26
N LEU A 209 -9.97 -7.31 -1.55
CA LEU A 209 -10.18 -8.65 -2.10
C LEU A 209 -11.67 -8.92 -2.32
N LYS A 210 -11.98 -9.66 -3.39
CA LYS A 210 -13.31 -10.21 -3.66
C LYS A 210 -13.40 -11.67 -3.24
N PHE A 211 -12.29 -12.40 -3.31
CA PHE A 211 -12.24 -13.84 -3.04
C PHE A 211 -11.02 -14.22 -2.20
N ILE A 212 -11.22 -15.16 -1.28
CA ILE A 212 -10.17 -15.77 -0.49
C ILE A 212 -10.37 -17.28 -0.55
N SER A 213 -9.28 -18.03 -0.73
CA SER A 213 -9.29 -19.49 -0.69
C SER A 213 -8.05 -20.04 0.01
N ILE A 214 -8.15 -21.26 0.52
CA ILE A 214 -7.06 -21.97 1.18
C ILE A 214 -6.90 -23.33 0.51
N ILE A 215 -5.67 -23.68 0.15
CA ILE A 215 -5.28 -25.01 -0.30
C ILE A 215 -4.19 -25.55 0.62
N GLY A 216 -4.21 -26.84 0.92
CA GLY A 216 -3.22 -27.38 1.84
C GLY A 216 -3.12 -28.89 1.88
N SER A 217 -1.97 -29.36 2.34
CA SER A 217 -1.68 -30.80 2.50
C SER A 217 -1.61 -31.16 3.98
N TYR A 218 -2.08 -32.35 4.34
CA TYR A 218 -2.01 -32.90 5.69
C TYR A 218 -1.58 -34.37 5.65
N GLY A 219 -1.06 -34.88 6.77
CA GLY A 219 -0.70 -36.29 6.94
C GLY A 219 -1.87 -37.12 7.50
N TRP A 220 -2.20 -36.88 8.77
CA TRP A 220 -3.22 -37.64 9.52
C TRP A 220 -4.40 -36.80 10.01
N GLY A 221 -4.37 -35.48 9.76
CA GLY A 221 -5.42 -34.53 10.12
C GLY A 221 -4.85 -33.21 10.67
N GLY A 222 -5.72 -32.25 10.96
CA GLY A 222 -5.36 -30.96 11.55
C GLY A 222 -6.48 -29.95 11.41
N LYS A 223 -6.29 -28.76 11.95
CA LYS A 223 -7.24 -27.63 11.90
C LYS A 223 -6.67 -26.43 11.15
N ALA A 224 -5.76 -26.67 10.20
CA ALA A 224 -5.02 -25.59 9.53
C ALA A 224 -5.95 -24.66 8.74
N VAL A 225 -6.93 -25.23 8.04
CA VAL A 225 -7.91 -24.46 7.26
C VAL A 225 -8.84 -23.68 8.19
N GLU A 226 -9.34 -24.32 9.23
CA GLU A 226 -10.25 -23.73 10.22
C GLU A 226 -9.57 -22.60 10.99
N GLN A 227 -8.31 -22.78 11.38
CA GLN A 227 -7.54 -21.73 12.07
C GLN A 227 -7.26 -20.55 11.15
N LEU A 228 -6.90 -20.78 9.88
CA LEU A 228 -6.69 -19.69 8.93
C LEU A 228 -8.00 -18.97 8.58
N ALA A 229 -9.12 -19.69 8.49
CA ALA A 229 -10.43 -19.08 8.24
C ALA A 229 -10.93 -18.25 9.43
N ALA A 230 -10.41 -18.49 10.64
CA ALA A 230 -10.74 -17.76 11.85
C ALA A 230 -9.81 -16.56 12.13
N MET A 231 -8.73 -16.39 11.35
CA MET A 231 -7.82 -15.24 11.45
C MET A 231 -8.39 -14.03 10.74
#